data_AF-A0AA43ISN5-F1
#
_entry.id   AF-A0AA43ISN5-F1
#
_cell.length_a   1.000
_cell.length_b   1.000
_cell.length_c   1.000
_cell.angle_alpha   90.00
_cell.angle_beta   90.00
_cell.angle_gamma   90.00
#
_symmetry.space_group_name_H-M   'P 1'
#
loop_
_entity.id
_entity.type
_entity.pdbx_description
1 polymer ?
#
loop_
_entity_poly.entity_id
_entity_poly.type
_entity_poly.pdbx_seq_one_letter_code
_entity_poly.pdbx_strand_id
1 'polypeptide(L)'
;MRRFAVVGVAVSIGVLALAPPGLAASARVAAVQIGLRAHGFDPGPVDGVRGELTTSALAAFQRRNGIPVTGRVSRGTRRALGFRGRPLLGQRELGVGAVGWDVAVLEFRLRRFGLGARAVDGRFTISTAVALRRYQQR
;
A
#
# COMPACT_ATOMS: atom_id res chain seq x y z
N MET A 1 -1.01 -63.23 19.90
CA MET A 1 -0.73 -62.01 20.68
C MET A 1 0.31 -61.16 19.98
N ARG A 2 -0.06 -60.11 19.23
CA ARG A 2 0.85 -59.00 18.88
C ARG A 2 0.06 -57.70 18.88
N ARG A 3 0.59 -56.74 19.64
CA ARG A 3 -0.08 -55.58 20.21
C ARG A 3 -0.25 -54.45 19.18
N PHE A 4 -1.36 -53.74 19.29
CA PHE A 4 -1.66 -52.48 18.62
C PHE A 4 -0.67 -51.38 19.02
N ALA A 5 -0.22 -50.58 18.07
CA ALA A 5 0.32 -49.25 18.32
C ALA A 5 -0.38 -48.27 17.37
N VAL A 6 -1.47 -47.69 17.87
CA VAL A 6 -2.14 -46.54 17.25
C VAL A 6 -1.24 -45.33 17.52
N VAL A 7 -0.60 -44.81 16.47
CA VAL A 7 0.09 -43.52 16.54
C VAL A 7 -0.99 -42.44 16.50
N GLY A 8 -1.35 -41.91 17.66
CA GLY A 8 -2.26 -40.78 17.79
C GLY A 8 -1.66 -39.54 17.15
N VAL A 9 -2.26 -39.09 16.05
CA VAL A 9 -2.00 -37.76 15.48
C VAL A 9 -2.60 -36.74 16.44
N ALA A 10 -1.75 -36.07 17.22
CA ALA A 10 -2.14 -34.86 17.93
C ALA A 10 -2.43 -33.78 16.89
N VAL A 11 -3.72 -33.61 16.55
CA VAL A 11 -4.19 -32.41 15.86
C VAL A 11 -4.05 -31.27 16.85
N SER A 12 -2.92 -30.57 16.79
CA SER A 12 -2.80 -29.28 17.44
C SER A 12 -3.87 -28.40 16.80
N ILE A 13 -4.92 -28.08 17.57
CA ILE A 13 -5.80 -26.97 17.25
C ILE A 13 -4.92 -25.73 17.39
N GLY A 14 -4.19 -25.41 16.32
CA GLY A 14 -3.66 -24.07 16.14
C GLY A 14 -4.87 -23.17 16.18
N VAL A 15 -5.01 -22.40 17.25
CA VAL A 15 -5.98 -21.31 17.32
C VAL A 15 -5.82 -20.55 16.02
N LEU A 16 -6.79 -20.70 15.13
CA LEU A 16 -6.92 -19.87 13.96
C LEU A 16 -7.15 -18.49 14.56
N ALA A 17 -6.05 -17.73 14.71
CA ALA A 17 -6.14 -16.32 15.00
C ALA A 17 -6.92 -15.76 13.82
N LEU A 18 -8.23 -15.64 14.02
CA LEU A 18 -9.10 -14.83 13.21
C LEU A 18 -8.52 -13.43 13.38
N ALA A 19 -7.56 -13.09 12.51
CA ALA A 19 -7.29 -11.70 12.23
C ALA A 19 -8.69 -11.11 12.01
N PRO A 20 -9.07 -10.03 12.72
CA PRO A 20 -10.29 -9.33 12.34
C PRO A 20 -10.24 -9.11 10.83
N PRO A 21 -11.37 -8.97 10.10
CA PRO A 21 -11.35 -8.46 8.73
C PRO A 21 -10.77 -7.04 8.74
N GLY A 22 -9.46 -6.97 8.91
CA GLY A 22 -8.67 -5.78 9.12
C GLY A 22 -8.35 -5.31 7.73
N LEU A 23 -9.13 -4.34 7.27
CA LEU A 23 -8.74 -3.35 6.27
C LEU A 23 -7.70 -3.87 5.28
N ALA A 24 -8.11 -4.78 4.39
CA ALA A 24 -7.20 -5.42 3.45
C ALA A 24 -6.26 -4.38 2.82
N ALA A 25 -4.95 -4.58 3.03
CA ALA A 25 -3.92 -3.64 2.61
C ALA A 25 -4.08 -3.31 1.11
N SER A 26 -4.37 -2.04 0.80
CA SER A 26 -4.70 -1.60 -0.54
C SER A 26 -3.63 -0.66 -1.08
N ALA A 27 -3.25 -0.89 -2.34
CA ALA A 27 -2.30 -0.01 -3.04
C ALA A 27 -2.82 1.43 -3.14
N ARG A 28 -4.15 1.62 -3.15
CA ARG A 28 -4.78 2.95 -3.14
C ARG A 28 -4.52 3.68 -1.83
N VAL A 29 -4.63 3.02 -0.68
CA VAL A 29 -4.30 3.62 0.62
C VAL A 29 -2.80 3.86 0.74
N ALA A 30 -1.95 2.95 0.26
CA ALA A 30 -0.50 3.14 0.27
C ALA A 30 -0.09 4.42 -0.47
N ALA A 31 -0.68 4.65 -1.64
CA ALA A 31 -0.42 5.86 -2.39
C ALA A 31 -0.96 7.14 -1.72
N VAL A 32 -2.04 7.05 -0.95
CA VAL A 32 -2.50 8.16 -0.08
C VAL A 32 -1.46 8.43 1.00
N GLN A 33 -0.96 7.39 1.68
CA GLN A 33 0.04 7.53 2.73
C GLN A 33 1.32 8.19 2.18
N ILE A 34 1.77 7.79 0.98
CA ILE A 34 2.92 8.43 0.32
C ILE A 34 2.61 9.88 -0.04
N GLY A 35 1.43 10.15 -0.59
CA GLY A 35 0.99 11.50 -0.92
C GLY A 35 0.96 12.41 0.30
N LEU A 36 0.35 11.97 1.40
CA LEU A 36 0.27 12.71 2.66
C LEU A 36 1.67 13.01 3.21
N ARG A 37 2.57 12.01 3.21
CA ARG A 37 3.97 12.17 3.64
C ARG A 37 4.72 13.18 2.78
N ALA A 38 4.57 13.13 1.46
CA ALA A 38 5.16 14.10 0.55
C ALA A 38 4.63 15.53 0.73
N HIS A 39 3.46 15.68 1.38
CA HIS A 39 2.82 16.94 1.71
C HIS A 39 3.04 17.36 3.18
N GLY A 40 3.95 16.68 3.89
CA GLY A 40 4.37 17.02 5.26
C GLY A 40 3.42 16.53 6.36
N PHE A 41 2.51 15.61 6.06
CA PHE A 41 1.69 14.95 7.09
C PHE A 41 2.24 13.58 7.42
N ASP A 42 2.05 13.10 8.65
CA ASP A 42 2.44 11.75 9.05
C ASP A 42 1.23 10.82 9.09
N PRO A 43 1.03 9.98 8.06
CA PRO A 43 -0.05 8.99 8.03
C PRO A 43 0.33 7.67 8.73
N GLY A 44 1.51 7.59 9.34
CA GLY A 44 2.11 6.36 9.84
C GLY A 44 2.82 5.55 8.74
N PRO A 45 2.98 4.23 8.91
CA PRO A 45 3.66 3.37 7.94
C PRO A 45 2.93 3.30 6.60
N VAL A 46 3.67 3.09 5.52
CA VAL A 46 3.12 2.87 4.17
C VAL A 46 2.78 1.39 3.98
N ASP A 47 1.76 0.94 4.71
CA ASP A 47 1.31 -0.44 4.77
C ASP A 47 0.06 -0.70 3.92
N GLY A 48 -0.56 0.35 3.37
CA GLY A 48 -1.82 0.26 2.63
C GLY A 48 -3.04 0.03 3.52
N VAL A 49 -2.92 0.16 4.84
CA VAL A 49 -3.99 0.02 5.82
C VAL A 49 -4.47 1.40 6.25
N ARG A 50 -5.78 1.64 6.19
CA ARG A 50 -6.35 2.93 6.61
C ARG A 50 -6.56 2.96 8.12
N GLY A 51 -5.47 3.11 8.86
CA GLY A 51 -5.50 3.26 10.32
C GLY A 51 -5.85 4.67 10.80
N GLU A 52 -5.78 4.87 12.11
CA GLU A 52 -6.07 6.14 12.77
C GLU A 52 -5.13 7.25 12.33
N LEU A 53 -3.82 6.98 12.28
CA LEU A 53 -2.80 7.93 11.80
C LEU A 53 -3.06 8.37 10.35
N THR A 54 -3.41 7.42 9.47
CA THR A 54 -3.74 7.75 8.08
C THR A 54 -5.02 8.60 8.00
N THR A 55 -6.02 8.31 8.84
CA THR A 55 -7.29 9.05 8.86
C THR A 55 -7.11 10.46 9.43
N SER A 56 -6.32 10.62 10.50
CA SER A 56 -6.02 11.92 11.10
C SER A 56 -5.19 12.80 10.17
N ALA A 57 -4.15 12.24 9.54
CA ALA A 57 -3.35 12.92 8.52
C ALA A 57 -4.20 13.37 7.33
N LEU A 58 -5.14 12.53 6.89
CA LEU A 58 -6.06 12.86 5.80
C LEU A 58 -7.01 14.00 6.18
N ALA A 59 -7.55 13.99 7.41
CA ALA A 59 -8.40 15.06 7.91
C ALA A 59 -7.64 16.39 8.02
N ALA A 60 -6.39 16.35 8.53
CA ALA A 60 -5.51 17.51 8.61
C ALA A 60 -5.17 18.05 7.22
N PHE A 61 -4.88 17.17 6.26
CA PHE A 61 -4.69 17.53 4.86
C PHE A 61 -5.91 18.21 4.25
N GLN A 62 -7.09 17.64 4.45
CA GLN A 62 -8.34 18.20 3.93
C GLN A 62 -8.59 19.60 4.50
N ARG A 63 -8.40 19.77 5.81
CA ARG A 63 -8.53 21.07 6.49
C ARG A 63 -7.56 22.10 5.91
N ARG A 64 -6.28 21.74 5.75
CA ARG A 64 -5.24 22.65 5.20
C ARG A 64 -5.53 23.11 3.78
N ASN A 65 -6.18 22.27 2.97
CA ASN A 65 -6.45 22.55 1.56
C ASN A 65 -7.87 23.05 1.29
N GLY A 66 -8.66 23.40 2.31
CA GLY A 66 -10.04 23.89 2.14
C GLY A 66 -11.01 22.85 1.56
N ILE A 67 -10.74 21.57 1.77
CA ILE A 67 -11.55 20.44 1.27
C ILE A 67 -12.47 19.98 2.40
N PRO A 68 -13.71 19.51 2.12
CA PRO A 68 -14.56 18.90 3.13
C PRO A 68 -13.82 17.80 3.91
N VAL A 69 -13.75 17.98 5.24
CA VAL A 69 -13.04 17.09 6.17
C VAL A 69 -13.90 15.87 6.40
N THR A 70 -13.69 14.85 5.57
CA THR A 70 -14.44 13.60 5.58
C THR A 70 -13.62 12.44 6.12
N GLY A 71 -12.30 12.59 6.23
CA GLY A 71 -11.40 11.47 6.51
C GLY A 71 -11.41 10.39 5.43
N ARG A 72 -11.96 10.70 4.24
CA ARG A 72 -12.07 9.80 3.08
C ARG A 72 -11.41 10.43 1.86
N VAL A 73 -10.82 9.58 1.01
CA VAL A 73 -10.10 10.03 -0.18
C VAL A 73 -11.09 10.36 -1.29
N SER A 74 -11.51 11.62 -1.37
CA SER A 74 -12.40 12.13 -2.41
C SER A 74 -11.66 12.50 -3.71
N ARG A 75 -12.39 12.79 -4.80
CA ARG A 75 -11.80 13.35 -6.03
C ARG A 75 -11.09 14.69 -5.74
N GLY A 76 -11.67 15.53 -4.86
CA GLY A 76 -11.04 16.78 -4.41
C GLY A 76 -9.73 16.51 -3.66
N THR A 77 -9.73 15.55 -2.74
CA THR A 77 -8.52 15.14 -1.99
C THR A 77 -7.41 14.68 -2.95
N ARG A 78 -7.73 13.84 -3.94
CA ARG A 78 -6.75 13.39 -4.95
C ARG A 78 -6.20 14.55 -5.79
N ARG A 79 -7.06 15.49 -6.19
CA ARG A 79 -6.64 16.67 -6.96
C ARG A 79 -5.67 17.54 -6.15
N ALA A 80 -5.94 17.76 -4.87
CA ALA A 80 -5.09 18.56 -3.99
C ALA A 80 -3.73 17.90 -3.71
N LEU A 81 -3.63 16.56 -3.81
CA LEU A 81 -2.34 15.86 -3.74
C LEU A 81 -1.44 16.15 -4.97
N GLY A 82 -1.96 16.85 -5.98
CA GLY A 82 -1.20 17.47 -7.07
C GLY A 82 -0.79 16.48 -8.17
N PHE A 83 0.31 16.79 -8.89
CA PHE A 83 0.88 15.88 -9.90
C PHE A 83 1.19 14.50 -9.31
N ARG A 84 1.59 14.44 -8.04
CA ARG A 84 1.80 13.19 -7.30
C ARG A 84 0.51 12.42 -6.97
N GLY A 85 -0.66 13.00 -7.17
CA GLY A 85 -1.98 12.39 -6.92
C GLY A 85 -2.84 12.14 -8.15
N ARG A 86 -2.36 12.49 -9.35
CA ARG A 86 -3.16 12.56 -10.57
C ARG A 86 -3.06 11.34 -11.50
N PRO A 87 -1.87 10.85 -11.88
CA PRO A 87 -1.77 9.68 -12.73
C PRO A 87 -2.25 8.44 -11.97
N LEU A 88 -3.34 7.83 -12.43
CA LEU A 88 -3.72 6.51 -11.95
C LEU A 88 -2.85 5.47 -12.65
N LEU A 89 -2.52 4.38 -11.95
CA LEU A 89 -1.77 3.28 -12.56
C LEU A 89 -2.51 2.79 -13.82
N GLY A 90 -1.79 2.72 -14.94
CA GLY A 90 -2.34 2.36 -16.26
C GLY A 90 -2.75 3.53 -17.15
N GLN A 91 -2.67 4.79 -16.69
CA GLN A 91 -2.96 5.97 -17.52
C GLN A 91 -1.76 6.49 -18.32
N ARG A 92 -0.55 6.01 -18.03
CA ARG A 92 0.66 6.28 -18.79
C ARG A 92 1.61 5.11 -18.68
N GLU A 93 2.55 5.04 -19.61
CA GLU A 93 3.72 4.18 -19.46
C GLU A 93 4.60 4.71 -18.33
N LEU A 94 5.05 3.78 -17.49
CA LEU A 94 5.92 4.07 -16.35
C LEU A 94 7.37 3.70 -16.72
N GLY A 95 8.27 4.67 -16.63
CA GLY A 95 9.69 4.50 -16.86
C GLY A 95 10.54 5.18 -15.79
N VAL A 96 11.85 4.99 -15.87
CA VAL A 96 12.80 5.60 -14.94
C VAL A 96 12.66 7.12 -14.96
N GLY A 97 12.59 7.74 -13.77
CA GLY A 97 12.34 9.17 -13.58
C GLY A 97 10.87 9.53 -13.44
N ALA A 98 9.94 8.60 -13.67
CA ALA A 98 8.53 8.84 -13.36
C ALA A 98 8.33 9.04 -11.86
N VAL A 99 7.49 10.02 -11.50
CA VAL A 99 7.09 10.27 -10.12
C VAL A 99 5.57 10.35 -10.07
N GLY A 100 4.95 9.75 -9.05
CA GLY A 100 3.52 9.91 -8.84
C GLY A 100 2.82 8.78 -8.09
N TRP A 101 1.50 8.92 -8.00
CA TRP A 101 0.60 7.97 -7.35
C TRP A 101 0.63 6.61 -8.03
N ASP A 102 0.67 6.59 -9.36
CA ASP A 102 0.82 5.40 -10.17
C ASP A 102 2.10 4.62 -9.84
N VAL A 103 3.22 5.32 -9.68
CA VAL A 103 4.49 4.74 -9.25
C VAL A 103 4.38 4.18 -7.84
N ALA A 104 3.79 4.95 -6.91
CA ALA A 104 3.56 4.50 -5.53
C ALA A 104 2.70 3.23 -5.46
N VAL A 105 1.63 3.17 -6.27
CA VAL A 105 0.78 1.98 -6.40
C VAL A 105 1.58 0.80 -6.96
N LEU A 106 2.38 1.04 -8.00
CA LEU A 106 3.21 0.01 -8.62
C LEU A 106 4.24 -0.55 -7.63
N GLU A 107 4.99 0.30 -6.96
CA GLU A 107 5.98 -0.09 -5.96
C GLU A 107 5.36 -0.88 -4.81
N PHE A 108 4.19 -0.45 -4.34
CA PHE A 108 3.46 -1.17 -3.30
C PHE A 108 3.07 -2.57 -3.78
N ARG A 109 2.59 -2.71 -5.02
CA ARG A 109 2.27 -4.01 -5.62
C ARG A 109 3.51 -4.89 -5.74
N LEU A 110 4.60 -4.38 -6.33
CA LEU A 110 5.85 -5.11 -6.49
C LEU A 110 6.41 -5.60 -5.14
N ARG A 111 6.32 -4.76 -4.11
CA ARG A 111 6.70 -5.14 -2.74
C ARG A 111 5.84 -6.28 -2.20
N ARG A 112 4.52 -6.24 -2.39
CA ARG A 112 3.59 -7.32 -1.99
C ARG A 112 3.87 -8.65 -2.71
N PHE A 113 4.44 -8.62 -3.91
CA PHE A 113 4.88 -9.81 -4.64
C PHE A 113 6.29 -10.30 -4.27
N GLY A 114 6.93 -9.69 -3.27
CA GLY A 114 8.30 -10.05 -2.85
C GLY A 114 9.38 -9.57 -3.82
N LEU A 115 9.05 -8.68 -4.76
CA LEU A 115 9.98 -8.14 -5.77
C LEU A 115 10.62 -6.80 -5.34
N GLY A 116 10.37 -6.39 -4.11
CA GLY A 116 10.92 -5.25 -3.35
C GLY A 116 11.64 -4.15 -4.12
N ALA A 117 10.90 -3.11 -4.54
CA ALA A 117 11.46 -1.76 -4.58
C ALA A 117 11.86 -1.37 -3.14
N ARG A 118 13.09 -0.91 -2.94
CA ARG A 118 13.66 -0.65 -1.61
C ARG A 118 12.86 0.37 -0.79
N ALA A 119 12.21 1.30 -1.48
CA ALA A 119 11.28 2.27 -0.90
C ALA A 119 9.97 2.26 -1.70
N VAL A 120 8.84 2.46 -1.02
CA VAL A 120 7.57 2.83 -1.66
C VAL A 120 7.43 4.33 -1.45
N ASP A 121 8.14 5.10 -2.26
CA ASP A 121 8.25 6.56 -2.15
C ASP A 121 7.61 7.29 -3.35
N GLY A 122 7.12 6.52 -4.33
CA GLY A 122 6.47 7.04 -5.52
C GLY A 122 7.45 7.58 -6.55
N ARG A 123 8.72 7.14 -6.54
CA ARG A 123 9.76 7.50 -7.51
C ARG A 123 10.26 6.28 -8.27
N PHE A 124 10.05 6.27 -9.57
CA PHE A 124 10.41 5.13 -10.41
C PHE A 124 11.92 5.15 -10.64
N THR A 125 12.64 4.41 -9.82
CA THR A 125 14.11 4.26 -9.91
C THR A 125 14.48 3.03 -10.74
N ILE A 126 15.79 2.84 -10.97
CA ILE A 126 16.32 1.62 -11.59
C ILE A 126 15.91 0.38 -10.78
N SER A 127 15.85 0.45 -9.45
CA SER A 127 15.41 -0.67 -8.63
C SER A 127 13.95 -1.06 -8.90
N THR A 128 13.08 -0.05 -9.08
CA THR A 128 11.69 -0.23 -9.48
C THR A 128 11.58 -0.85 -10.89
N ALA A 129 12.44 -0.42 -11.83
CA ALA A 129 12.51 -0.99 -13.18
C ALA A 129 12.90 -2.48 -13.17
N VAL A 130 13.90 -2.85 -12.38
CA VAL A 130 14.35 -4.24 -12.22
C VAL A 130 13.24 -5.10 -11.61
N ALA A 131 12.58 -4.60 -10.57
CA ALA A 131 11.45 -5.28 -9.94
C ALA A 131 10.29 -5.49 -10.92
N LEU A 132 9.95 -4.47 -11.73
CA LEU A 132 8.92 -4.57 -12.75
C LEU A 132 9.26 -5.61 -13.82
N ARG A 133 10.50 -5.64 -14.33
CA ARG A 133 10.91 -6.66 -15.31
C ARG A 133 10.78 -8.08 -14.75
N ARG A 134 11.19 -8.30 -13.50
CA ARG A 134 11.03 -9.60 -12.82
C ARG A 134 9.57 -10.01 -12.68
N TYR A 135 8.68 -9.04 -12.46
CA TYR A 135 7.24 -9.28 -12.40
C TYR A 135 6.68 -9.70 -13.77
N GLN A 136 7.14 -9.08 -14.85
CA GLN A 136 6.66 -9.35 -16.22
C GLN A 136 7.17 -10.65 -16.82
N GLN A 137 8.28 -11.20 -16.31
CA GLN A 137 8.89 -12.44 -16.77
C GLN A 137 8.38 -13.70 -16.05
N ARG A 138 7.38 -13.53 -15.17
CA ARG A 138 6.65 -14.62 -14.52
C ARG A 138 5.33 -14.87 -15.24
#